data_AF-A0A972BZL4-F1
#
_entry.id   AF-A0A972BZL4-F1
#
_cell.length_a   1.000
_cell.length_b   1.000
_cell.length_c   1.000
_cell.angle_alpha   90.00
_cell.angle_beta   90.00
_cell.angle_gamma   90.00
#
_symmetry.space_group_name_H-M   'P 1'
#
loop_
_entity.id
_entity.type
_entity.pdbx_description
1 polymer ?
#
loop_
_entity_poly.entity_id
_entity_poly.type
_entity_poly.pdbx_seq_one_letter_code
_entity_poly.pdbx_strand_id
1 'polypeptide(L)'
;MHDQVGLLKQIQAIQFAALELHLYLNTHPRDRRALEEYNELVCRLEQLEAEYTERYGMLYMLQESEYPWEWNREPWPWDINYSA
;
A
#
# COMPACT_ATOMS: atom_id res chain seq x y z
N MET A 1 -12.33 -11.70 4.98
CA MET A 1 -12.46 -10.35 5.54
C MET A 1 -11.33 -10.01 6.52
N HIS A 2 -11.05 -10.81 7.55
CA HIS A 2 -9.88 -10.57 8.43
C HIS A 2 -8.55 -10.46 7.66
N ASP A 3 -8.32 -11.33 6.67
CA ASP A 3 -7.07 -11.33 5.89
C ASP A 3 -6.93 -10.08 5.00
N GLN A 4 -8.04 -9.60 4.41
CA GLN A 4 -8.07 -8.38 3.60
C GLN A 4 -7.74 -7.15 4.45
N VAL A 5 -8.37 -7.03 5.63
CA VAL A 5 -8.10 -5.93 6.58
C VAL A 5 -6.66 -6.00 7.10
N GLY A 6 -6.16 -7.21 7.36
CA GLY A 6 -4.76 -7.43 7.77
C GLY A 6 -3.76 -6.98 6.72
N LEU A 7 -4.02 -7.30 5.44
CA LEU A 7 -3.18 -6.86 4.33
C LEU A 7 -3.24 -5.34 4.12
N LEU A 8 -4.43 -4.74 4.19
CA LEU A 8 -4.60 -3.28 4.13
C LEU A 8 -3.86 -2.57 5.27
N LYS A 9 -3.96 -3.07 6.51
CA LYS A 9 -3.25 -2.50 7.66
C LYS A 9 -1.72 -2.56 7.44
N GLN A 10 -1.21 -3.64 6.84
CA GLN A 10 0.21 -3.76 6.50
C GLN A 10 0.62 -2.76 5.41
N ILE A 11 -0.15 -2.65 4.34
CA ILE A 11 0.07 -1.66 3.26
C ILE A 11 0.13 -0.25 3.85
N GLN A 12 -0.87 0.12 4.66
CA GLN A 12 -0.94 1.45 5.30
C GLN A 12 0.26 1.72 6.23
N ALA A 13 0.69 0.72 7.02
CA ALA A 13 1.85 0.87 7.90
C ALA A 13 3.15 1.11 7.12
N ILE A 14 3.35 0.40 6.01
CA ILE A 14 4.53 0.57 5.15
C ILE A 14 4.48 1.90 4.41
N GLN A 15 3.31 2.29 3.87
CA GLN A 15 3.12 3.61 3.26
C GLN A 15 3.46 4.74 4.22
N PHE A 16 3.02 4.64 5.48
CA PHE A 16 3.36 5.62 6.51
C PHE A 16 4.87 5.67 6.78
N ALA A 17 5.52 4.51 6.98
CA ALA A 17 6.96 4.47 7.22
C ALA A 17 7.79 5.02 6.03
N ALA A 18 7.40 4.70 4.80
CA ALA A 18 8.04 5.23 3.60
C ALA A 18 7.86 6.75 3.48
N LEU A 19 6.67 7.27 3.81
CA LEU A 19 6.40 8.71 3.84
C LEU A 19 7.28 9.43 4.88
N GLU A 20 7.41 8.88 6.09
CA GLU A 20 8.27 9.47 7.13
C GLU A 20 9.74 9.50 6.70
N LEU A 21 10.25 8.43 6.10
CA LEU A 21 11.62 8.42 5.57
C LEU A 21 11.81 9.37 4.40
N HIS A 22 10.83 9.50 3.51
CA HIS A 22 10.85 10.51 2.45
C HIS A 22 11.01 11.92 3.06
N LEU A 23 10.18 12.25 4.05
CA LEU A 23 10.24 13.54 4.73
C LEU A 23 11.58 13.76 5.46
N TYR A 24 12.10 12.72 6.11
CA TYR A 24 13.41 12.76 6.75
C TYR A 24 14.54 13.02 5.73
N LEU A 25 14.55 12.33 4.60
CA LEU A 25 15.57 12.45 3.55
C LEU A 25 15.61 13.85 2.91
N ASN A 26 14.49 14.59 2.90
CA ASN A 26 14.48 16.01 2.48
C ASN A 26 15.42 16.88 3.33
N THR A 27 15.66 16.50 4.59
CA THR A 27 16.57 17.20 5.50
C THR A 27 17.94 16.52 5.62
N HIS A 28 18.03 15.21 5.34
CA HIS A 28 19.26 14.41 5.44
C HIS A 28 19.58 13.65 4.13
N PRO A 29 19.79 14.35 3.00
CA PRO A 29 19.89 13.70 1.67
C PRO A 29 21.14 12.84 1.47
N ARG A 30 22.10 12.87 2.39
CA ARG A 30 23.34 12.07 2.34
C ARG A 30 23.30 10.86 3.28
N ASP A 31 22.21 10.64 4.00
CA ASP A 31 22.04 9.48 4.87
C ASP A 31 21.75 8.24 4.03
N ARG A 32 22.81 7.48 3.71
CA ARG A 32 22.72 6.29 2.87
C ARG A 32 21.82 5.22 3.46
N ARG A 33 21.79 5.09 4.79
CA ARG A 33 21.01 4.06 5.48
C ARG A 33 19.52 4.36 5.38
N ALA A 34 19.13 5.60 5.61
CA ALA A 34 17.74 6.02 5.45
C ALA A 34 17.24 5.87 4.00
N LEU A 35 18.11 6.10 3.01
CA LEU A 35 17.79 5.87 1.60
C LEU A 35 17.62 4.38 1.27
N GLU A 36 18.50 3.52 1.78
CA GLU A 36 18.39 2.06 1.62
C GLU A 36 17.08 1.55 2.23
N GLU A 37 16.74 1.98 3.45
CA GLU A 37 15.51 1.59 4.14
C GLU A 37 14.26 2.09 3.42
N TYR A 38 14.27 3.34 2.92
CA TYR A 38 13.18 3.87 2.10
C TYR A 38 12.93 3.00 0.84
N ASN A 39 13.99 2.64 0.12
CA ASN A 39 13.88 1.82 -1.08
C ASN A 39 13.38 0.40 -0.78
N GLU A 40 13.81 -0.20 0.35
CA GLU A 40 13.29 -1.49 0.81
C GLU A 40 11.78 -1.42 1.11
N LEU A 41 11.32 -0.36 1.77
CA LEU A 41 9.90 -0.15 2.04
C LEU A 41 9.08 0.04 0.76
N VAL A 42 9.60 0.81 -0.22
CA VAL A 42 8.93 1.00 -1.52
C VAL A 42 8.80 -0.33 -2.26
N CYS A 43 9.86 -1.13 -2.33
CA CYS A 43 9.81 -2.44 -3.00
C CYS A 43 8.83 -3.39 -2.29
N ARG A 44 8.81 -3.38 -0.95
CA ARG A 44 7.85 -4.19 -0.18
C ARG A 44 6.42 -3.71 -0.35
N LEU A 45 6.20 -2.40 -0.48
CA LEU A 45 4.88 -1.83 -0.74
C LEU A 45 4.33 -2.33 -2.08
N GLU A 46 5.12 -2.27 -3.16
CA GLU A 46 4.73 -2.76 -4.48
C GLU A 46 4.31 -4.24 -4.45
N GLN A 47 5.03 -5.08 -3.69
CA GLN A 47 4.70 -6.49 -3.53
C GLN A 47 3.36 -6.72 -2.81
N LEU A 48 3.11 -5.98 -1.73
CA LEU A 48 1.86 -6.10 -0.98
C LEU A 48 0.66 -5.55 -1.75
N GLU A 49 0.85 -4.46 -2.49
CA GLU A 49 -0.19 -3.90 -3.36
C GLU A 49 -0.54 -4.88 -4.49
N ALA A 50 0.46 -5.52 -5.09
CA ALA A 50 0.23 -6.58 -6.07
C ALA A 50 -0.52 -7.79 -5.47
N GLU A 51 -0.11 -8.27 -4.28
CA GLU A 51 -0.80 -9.35 -3.57
C GLU A 51 -2.25 -8.97 -3.23
N TYR A 52 -2.49 -7.72 -2.84
CA TYR A 52 -3.83 -7.23 -2.56
C TYR A 52 -4.68 -7.20 -3.84
N THR A 53 -4.14 -6.64 -4.92
CA THR A 53 -4.88 -6.50 -6.17
C THR A 53 -5.22 -7.87 -6.79
N GLU A 54 -4.30 -8.83 -6.75
CA GLU A 54 -4.56 -10.20 -7.22
C GLU A 54 -5.71 -10.88 -6.45
N ARG A 55 -5.85 -10.60 -5.15
CA ARG A 55 -6.83 -11.29 -4.29
C ARG A 55 -8.16 -10.58 -4.18
N TYR A 56 -8.15 -9.25 -4.18
CA TYR A 56 -9.29 -8.43 -3.79
C TYR A 56 -9.70 -7.41 -4.85
N GLY A 57 -8.96 -7.32 -5.96
CA GLY A 57 -9.19 -6.36 -7.03
C GLY A 57 -8.52 -5.01 -6.79
N MET A 58 -8.83 -4.04 -7.65
CA MET A 58 -8.19 -2.72 -7.66
C MET A 58 -8.18 -2.04 -6.27
N LEU A 59 -7.02 -1.53 -5.87
CA LEU A 59 -6.80 -0.82 -4.62
C LEU A 59 -6.89 0.71 -4.79
N TYR A 60 -6.41 1.27 -5.91
CA TYR A 60 -6.42 2.71 -6.17
C TYR A 60 -6.61 3.06 -7.65
N MET A 61 -6.88 4.35 -7.92
CA MET A 61 -7.11 4.87 -9.26
C MET A 61 -5.85 4.72 -10.13
N LEU A 62 -6.01 4.36 -11.41
CA LEU A 62 -4.92 4.13 -12.38
C LEU A 62 -4.20 2.78 -12.26
N GLN A 63 -4.76 1.79 -11.58
CA GLN A 63 -4.36 0.40 -11.76
C GLN A 63 -5.02 -0.22 -13.01
N GLU A 64 -4.46 -1.32 -13.50
CA GLU A 64 -5.11 -2.13 -14.52
C GLU A 64 -6.35 -2.81 -13.91
N SER A 65 -7.44 -2.89 -14.69
CA SER A 65 -8.68 -3.56 -14.28
C SER A 65 -8.86 -4.82 -15.10
N GLU A 66 -9.30 -5.89 -14.44
CA GLU A 66 -9.84 -7.05 -15.16
C GLU A 66 -11.27 -6.77 -15.68
N TYR A 67 -11.79 -7.66 -16.53
CA TYR A 67 -13.19 -7.63 -16.98
C TYR A 67 -14.08 -8.45 -16.04
N PRO A 68 -15.24 -7.91 -15.59
CA PRO A 68 -15.78 -6.57 -15.82
C PRO A 68 -15.12 -5.51 -14.92
N TRP A 69 -15.24 -4.23 -15.31
CA TRP A 69 -14.67 -3.06 -14.61
C TRP A 69 -14.76 -3.16 -13.08
N GLU A 70 -13.60 -3.33 -12.44
CA GLU A 70 -13.50 -3.70 -11.03
C GLU A 70 -13.64 -2.53 -10.06
N TRP A 71 -13.42 -1.30 -10.53
CA TRP A 71 -13.52 -0.13 -9.66
C TRP A 71 -14.91 0.02 -9.03
N ASN A 72 -15.97 -0.41 -9.72
CA ASN A 72 -17.34 -0.32 -9.20
C ASN A 72 -17.73 -1.52 -8.31
N ARG A 73 -16.77 -2.37 -7.92
CA ARG A 73 -17.03 -3.60 -7.16
C ARG A 73 -17.05 -3.29 -5.67
N GLU A 74 -18.11 -3.71 -4.99
CA GLU A 74 -18.25 -3.58 -3.53
C GLU A 74 -17.55 -4.73 -2.80
N PRO A 75 -17.05 -4.52 -1.57
CA PRO A 75 -17.10 -3.28 -0.79
C PRO A 75 -15.96 -2.31 -1.13
N TRP A 76 -16.22 -1.00 -1.06
CA TRP A 76 -15.19 0.01 -1.24
C TRP A 76 -14.21 0.03 -0.06
N PRO A 77 -12.96 0.49 -0.25
CA PRO A 77 -11.98 0.56 0.83
C PRO A 77 -12.45 1.35 2.08
N TRP A 78 -13.28 2.37 1.92
CA TRP A 78 -13.84 3.16 3.04
C TRP A 78 -15.05 2.50 3.72
N ASP A 79 -15.68 1.50 3.11
CA ASP A 79 -16.76 0.72 3.70
C ASP A 79 -16.22 -0.47 4.53
N ILE A 80 -14.91 -0.71 4.48
CA ILE A 80 -14.24 -1.75 5.23
C ILE A 80 -14.21 -1.39 6.72
N ASN A 81 -14.81 -2.22 7.55
CA ASN A 81 -14.75 -2.05 9.00
C ASN A 81 -13.39 -2.50 9.56
N TYR A 82 -12.56 -1.54 9.95
CA TYR A 82 -11.22 -1.78 10.53
C TYR A 82 -11.22 -2.20 12.01
N SER A 83 -12.39 -2.20 12.66
CA SER A 83 -12.58 -2.40 14.11
C SER A 83 -12.54 -3.86 14.56
N ALA A 84 -12.40 -4.80 13.62
CA ALA A 84 -12.25 -6.23 13.90
C ALA A 84 -10.81 -6.59 14.32
#